data_AF-A0A2N1TLX6-F1
#
_entry.id   AF-A0A2N1TLX6-F1
#
_cell.length_a   1.000
_cell.length_b   1.000
_cell.length_c   1.000
_cell.angle_alpha   90.00
_cell.angle_beta   90.00
_cell.angle_gamma   90.00
#
_symmetry.space_group_name_H-M   'P 1'
#
loop_
_entity.id
_entity.type
_entity.pdbx_description
1 polymer ?
#
loop_
_entity_poly.entity_id
_entity_poly.type
_entity_poly.pdbx_seq_one_letter_code
_entity_poly.pdbx_strand_id
1 'polypeptide(L)' 'MKTLKLVLLVLMVIASTAIVVKNQSSWPVRFLWMSGEMSGIILLFLTTAAGFIMGISVALMMKPDNK' A
#
# COMPACT_ATOMS: atom_id res chain seq x y z
N MET A 1 26.16 2.20 -7.53
CA MET A 1 24.85 1.52 -7.75
C MET A 1 23.99 1.42 -6.49
N LYS A 2 24.53 1.02 -5.32
CA LYS A 2 23.76 0.92 -4.07
C LYS A 2 23.23 2.27 -3.57
N THR A 3 24.05 3.31 -3.62
CA THR A 3 23.70 4.66 -3.14
C THR A 3 22.62 5.33 -3.98
N LEU A 4 22.66 5.16 -5.31
CA LEU A 4 21.64 5.72 -6.20
C LEU A 4 20.26 5.09 -5.97
N LYS A 5 20.22 3.76 -5.77
CA LYS A 5 18.99 3.05 -5.38
C LYS A 5 18.47 3.54 -4.03
N LEU A 6 19.35 3.77 -3.07
CA LEU A 6 18.99 4.26 -1.74
C LEU A 6 18.39 5.67 -1.81
N VAL A 7 19.04 6.58 -2.56
CA VAL A 7 18.54 7.93 -2.78
C VAL A 7 17.18 7.92 -3.47
N LEU A 8 17.00 7.11 -4.53
CA LEU A 8 15.73 6.97 -5.22
C LEU A 8 14.62 6.46 -4.29
N LEU A 9 14.95 5.49 -3.42
CA LEU A 9 14.01 4.91 -2.47
C LEU A 9 13.60 5.94 -1.41
N VAL A 10 14.54 6.73 -0.89
CA VAL A 10 14.25 7.84 0.04
C VAL A 10 13.35 8.88 -0.63
N LEU A 11 13.64 9.25 -1.87
CA LEU A 11 12.84 10.22 -2.62
C LEU A 11 11.40 9.73 -2.85
N MET A 12 11.26 8.43 -3.15
CA MET A 12 9.97 7.78 -3.33
C MET A 12 9.17 7.74 -2.02
N VAL A 13 9.80 7.44 -0.89
CA VAL A 13 9.16 7.49 0.44
C VAL A 13 8.68 8.90 0.76
N ILE A 14 9.52 9.92 0.56
CA ILE A 14 9.16 11.33 0.82
C ILE A 14 7.96 11.76 -0.05
N ALA A 15 7.97 11.42 -1.34
CA ALA A 15 6.87 11.72 -2.25
C ALA A 15 5.57 11.03 -1.81
N SER A 16 5.64 9.76 -1.41
CA SER A 16 4.49 9.03 -0.87
C SER A 16 3.96 9.67 0.42
N THR A 17 4.83 10.05 1.36
CA THR A 17 4.42 10.73 2.59
C THR A 17 3.78 12.09 2.31
N ALA A 18 4.31 12.86 1.36
CA ALA A 18 3.75 14.15 0.96
C ALA A 18 2.34 13.99 0.37
N ILE A 19 2.14 12.99 -0.51
CA ILE A 19 0.81 12.66 -1.07
C ILE A 19 -0.15 12.26 0.05
N VAL A 20 0.33 11.48 1.02
CA VAL A 20 -0.46 11.06 2.17
C VAL A 20 -0.92 12.25 3.01
N VAL A 21 -0.01 13.16 3.36
CA VAL A 21 -0.37 14.35 4.16
C VAL A 21 -1.31 15.27 3.39
N LYS A 22 -1.10 15.42 2.07
CA LYS A 22 -1.98 16.26 1.23
C LYS A 22 -3.39 15.69 1.05
N ASN A 23 -3.51 14.37 1.06
CA ASN A 23 -4.75 13.68 0.68
C ASN A 23 -5.50 13.11 1.89
N GLN A 24 -5.33 13.70 3.08
CA GLN A 24 -6.06 13.36 4.31
C GLN A 24 -7.56 13.73 4.27
N SER A 25 -8.12 13.92 3.08
CA SER A 25 -9.56 14.05 2.91
C SER A 25 -10.27 12.85 3.54
N SER A 26 -11.23 13.11 4.43
CA SER A 26 -12.08 12.08 5.02
C SER A 26 -13.01 11.56 3.94
N TRP A 27 -12.90 10.27 3.62
CA TRP A 27 -13.79 9.64 2.66
C TRP A 27 -14.91 8.95 3.44
N PRO A 28 -16.18 9.18 3.08
CA PRO A 28 -17.29 8.48 3.72
C PRO A 28 -17.24 7.02 3.28
N VAL A 29 -16.93 6.13 4.22
CA VAL A 29 -16.92 4.68 3.99
C VAL A 29 -18.22 4.11 4.51
N ARG A 30 -18.96 3.42 3.63
CA ARG A 30 -20.17 2.67 4.00
C ARG A 30 -19.92 1.21 3.67
N PHE A 31 -19.92 0.35 4.68
CA PHE A 31 -19.81 -1.09 4.49
C PHE A 31 -20.96 -1.79 5.20
N LEU A 32 -21.81 -2.46 4.40
CA LEU A 32 -23.05 -3.11 4.83
C LEU A 32 -23.99 -2.18 5.62
N TRP A 33 -23.82 -2.11 6.95
CA TRP A 33 -24.60 -1.27 7.86
C TRP A 33 -23.78 -0.24 8.65
N MET A 34 -22.45 -0.26 8.50
CA MET A 34 -21.54 0.61 9.24
C MET A 34 -21.13 1.79 8.35
N SER A 35 -21.37 3.00 8.84
CA SER A 35 -20.95 4.24 8.21
C SER A 35 -19.93 4.93 9.10
N GLY A 36 -18.77 5.28 8.53
CA GLY A 36 -17.72 6.00 9.22
C GLY A 36 -16.89 6.82 8.26
N GLU A 37 -16.21 7.82 8.79
CA GLU A 37 -15.25 8.62 8.04
C GLU A 37 -13.86 8.02 8.23
N MET A 38 -13.25 7.55 7.16
CA MET A 38 -11.89 7.03 7.19
C MET A 38 -11.04 7.83 6.23
N SER A 39 -9.84 8.20 6.67
CA SER A 39 -8.89 8.87 5.78
C SER A 39 -8.59 7.97 4.59
N GLY A 40 -8.70 8.49 3.37
CA GLY A 40 -8.48 7.72 2.14
C GLY A 40 -7.12 7.02 2.09
N ILE A 41 -6.11 7.57 2.77
CA ILE A 41 -4.80 6.94 2.94
C ILE A 41 -4.86 5.63 3.71
N ILE A 42 -5.64 5.58 4.79
CA ILE A 42 -5.75 4.36 5.59
C ILE A 42 -6.39 3.27 4.74
N LEU A 43 -7.40 3.63 3.93
CA LEU A 43 -8.04 2.73 2.97
C LEU A 43 -7.03 2.22 1.94
N LEU A 44 -6.25 3.14 1.33
CA LEU A 44 -5.26 2.83 0.30
C LEU A 44 -4.13 1.96 0.85
N PHE A 45 -3.70 2.21 2.09
CA PHE A 45 -2.71 1.41 2.79
C PHE A 45 -3.26 0.01 3.11
N LEU A 46 -4.50 -0.10 3.60
CA LEU A 46 -5.16 -1.39 3.84
C LEU A 46 -5.29 -2.21 2.56
N THR A 47 -5.74 -1.59 1.46
CA THR A 47 -5.87 -2.25 0.16
C THR A 47 -4.52 -2.71 -0.38
N THR A 48 -3.49 -1.88 -0.24
CA THR A 48 -2.12 -2.23 -0.65
C THR A 48 -1.57 -3.38 0.18
N ALA A 49 -1.75 -3.35 1.51
CA ALA A 49 -1.34 -4.42 2.40
C ALA A 49 -2.05 -5.75 2.07
N ALA A 50 -3.36 -5.71 1.85
CA ALA A 50 -4.13 -6.88 1.44
C ALA A 50 -3.63 -7.46 0.11
N GLY A 51 -3.42 -6.61 -0.90
CA GLY A 51 -2.89 -7.02 -2.20
C GLY A 51 -1.48 -7.60 -2.11
N PHE A 52 -0.61 -7.03 -1.28
CA PHE A 52 0.73 -7.53 -1.04
C PHE A 52 0.74 -8.90 -0.35
N ILE A 53 -0.07 -9.08 0.71
CA ILE A 53 -0.22 -10.36 1.42
C ILE A 53 -0.76 -11.44 0.46
N MET A 54 -1.74 -11.09 -0.37
CA MET A 54 -2.31 -12.01 -1.37
C MET A 54 -1.26 -12.38 -2.43
N GLY A 55 -0.49 -11.42 -2.92
CA GLY A 55 0.62 -11.65 -3.86
C GLY A 55 1.70 -12.56 -3.30
N ILE A 56 2.10 -12.36 -2.04
CA ILE A 56 3.04 -13.26 -1.34
C ILE A 56 2.43 -14.67 -1.19
N SER A 57 1.17 -14.76 -0.77
CA SER A 57 0.50 -16.04 -0.58
C SER A 57 0.47 -16.85 -1.88
N VAL A 58 0.15 -16.20 -3.01
CA VAL A 58 0.18 -16.83 -4.33
C VAL A 58 1.60 -17.25 -4.72
N ALA A 59 2.59 -16.37 -4.53
CA ALA A 59 3.99 -16.67 -4.86
C ALA A 59 4.55 -17.85 -4.03
N LEU A 60 4.13 -18.00 -2.78
CA LEU A 60 4.52 -19.14 -1.92
C LEU A 60 3.78 -20.44 -2.26
N MET A 61 2.53 -20.36 -2.74
CA MET A 61 1.77 -21.53 -3.21
C MET A 61 2.21 -22.01 -4.61
N MET A 62 2.84 -21.14 -5.40
CA MET A 62 3.48 -21.54 -6.64
C MET A 62 4.72 -22.39 -6.32
N LYS A 63 4.59 -23.71 -6.51
CA LYS A 63 5.70 -24.64 -6.40
C LYS A 63 6.82 -24.19 -7.35
N PRO A 64 8.07 -24.01 -6.90
CA PRO A 64 9.17 -23.72 -7.81
C PRO A 64 9.31 -24.91 -8.77
N ASP A 65 9.04 -24.68 -10.05
CA ASP A 65 9.32 -25.62 -11.12
C ASP A 65 10.84 -25.63 -11.32
N ASN A 66 11.51 -26.40 -10.47
CA ASN A 66 12.96 -26.56 -10.47
C ASN A 66 13.32 -27.56 -11.58
N LYS A 67 13.65 -27.03 -12.76
CA LYS A 67 14.28 -27.78 -13.85
C LYS A 67 15.80 -27.71 -13.75
#